data_AF-A0A1Y2BQL6-F1
#
_entry.id   AF-A0A1Y2BQL6-F1
#
_cell.length_a   1.000
_cell.length_b   1.000
_cell.length_c   1.000
_cell.angle_alpha   90.00
_cell.angle_beta   90.00
_cell.angle_gamma   90.00
#
_symmetry.space_group_name_H-M   'P 1'
#
loop_
_entity.id
_entity.type
_entity.pdbx_description
1 polymer ?
#
loop_
_entity_poly.entity_id
_entity_poly.type
_entity_poly.pdbx_seq_one_letter_code
_entity_poly.pdbx_strand_id
1 'polypeptide(L)'
;MAICTQSLLFDASHFSPDGNAATTVSAASVAVKQQLTPHLRPLNIVDAIGQGNLPAAIAPPGLPTKQDAYYKPGGPIFFFIAGESQADDGFMTGGAGSLLSWLMPRYNGMASVEDMAEFISNFPSLFPQYKINAATRWIAIGGSYPELVYAAHASSAPVNLVEDFWQYSYAVDQGMTFESNMRFGNGNACMTGWTRAVKLFDDAITANLNNPAGLKAFKSKFWLSQVENVGDVASFVTSFMGGGVQYFETASTIGDKTTLETVCGGKLYPAFTKPKATDAELLTALQDLTIYRMKLYGVKGDSDPIVGPWFSTTPITDWSLTGPTFQSLWPYQSCNQFGYFQVGQHGKGSLIEGWPYCSEGKYSRAGTKEQTYWGGLNIEQDKILWVNGQYDPWHWLSNYNVAYDGQESMLYANATHCNDLWGPTTRWPAVSPSYSKTFWDKIFATYDKWILG
;
A
#
# COMPACT_ATOMS: atom_id res chain seq x y z
N MET A 1 4.01 6.49 -8.40
CA MET A 1 4.79 5.43 -7.72
C MET A 1 3.75 4.61 -6.98
N ALA A 2 3.44 3.46 -7.55
CA ALA A 2 2.22 2.72 -7.32
C ALA A 2 2.34 1.89 -6.04
N ILE A 3 1.48 2.17 -5.06
CA ILE A 3 1.29 1.30 -3.91
C ILE A 3 0.35 0.20 -4.37
N CYS A 4 0.80 -1.05 -4.26
CA CYS A 4 -0.08 -2.18 -4.50
C CYS A 4 -0.81 -2.48 -3.18
N THR A 5 -2.12 -2.34 -3.22
CA THR A 5 -3.08 -3.00 -2.33
C THR A 5 -2.70 -3.10 -0.85
N GLN A 6 -2.85 -1.99 -0.14
CA GLN A 6 -3.33 -2.08 1.23
C GLN A 6 -4.85 -2.21 1.15
N SER A 7 -5.39 -3.34 1.64
CA SER A 7 -6.77 -3.78 1.37
C SER A 7 -7.79 -2.67 1.68
N LEU A 8 -8.42 -2.11 0.64
CA LEU A 8 -9.63 -1.32 0.82
C LEU A 8 -10.77 -2.31 1.11
N LEU A 9 -11.40 -2.18 2.28
CA LEU A 9 -12.52 -3.01 2.76
C LEU A 9 -13.79 -2.15 2.80
N PHE A 10 -14.74 -2.41 1.91
CA PHE A 10 -16.04 -1.74 1.78
C PHE A 10 -17.17 -2.69 2.23
N ASP A 11 -18.19 -2.11 2.88
CA ASP A 11 -19.36 -2.78 3.44
C ASP A 11 -20.47 -2.91 2.38
N ALA A 12 -20.94 -4.14 2.12
CA ALA A 12 -22.03 -4.42 1.18
C ALA A 12 -23.35 -4.85 1.85
N SER A 13 -23.53 -4.66 3.17
CA SER A 13 -24.61 -5.33 3.91
C SER A 13 -26.01 -4.69 3.81
N HIS A 14 -26.42 -4.18 2.64
CA HIS A 14 -27.80 -3.70 2.41
C HIS A 14 -28.51 -4.32 1.18
N PHE A 15 -28.11 -5.53 0.75
CA PHE A 15 -28.86 -6.28 -0.25
C PHE A 15 -29.18 -7.69 0.23
N SER A 16 -30.36 -7.84 0.86
CA SER A 16 -30.97 -9.15 1.08
C SER A 16 -31.61 -9.64 -0.22
N PRO A 17 -31.33 -10.88 -0.68
CA PRO A 17 -31.91 -11.41 -1.90
C PRO A 17 -33.18 -12.21 -1.57
N ASP A 18 -34.25 -11.56 -1.11
CA ASP A 18 -35.54 -12.24 -0.96
C ASP A 18 -36.66 -11.47 -1.66
N GLY A 19 -37.07 -12.01 -2.80
CA GLY A 19 -38.30 -11.63 -3.47
C GLY A 19 -39.53 -12.18 -2.73
N ASN A 20 -40.57 -11.35 -2.69
CA ASN A 20 -41.95 -11.59 -2.24
C ASN A 20 -42.25 -11.37 -0.74
N ALA A 21 -42.79 -10.19 -0.42
CA ALA A 21 -44.19 -10.03 0.00
C ALA A 21 -44.49 -8.55 0.31
N ALA A 22 -45.54 -8.02 -0.31
CA ALA A 22 -46.08 -6.72 0.03
C ALA A 22 -46.60 -6.71 1.47
N THR A 23 -46.02 -5.89 2.35
CA THR A 23 -46.72 -5.35 3.53
C THR A 23 -46.19 -3.95 3.87
N THR A 24 -47.14 -3.06 4.11
CA THR A 24 -47.00 -1.64 4.44
C THR A 24 -46.06 -1.37 5.60
N VAL A 25 -44.97 -0.62 5.37
CA VAL A 25 -44.12 -0.08 6.44
C VAL A 25 -44.62 1.33 6.80
N SER A 26 -45.12 1.47 8.03
CA SER A 26 -45.54 2.74 8.63
C SER A 26 -44.41 3.76 8.74
N ALA A 27 -44.75 5.04 8.66
CA ALA A 27 -43.89 6.23 8.59
C ALA A 27 -42.88 6.47 9.74
N ALA A 28 -42.57 5.48 10.58
CA ALA A 28 -41.60 5.59 11.68
C ALA A 28 -40.16 5.20 11.27
N SER A 29 -39.96 4.46 10.17
CA SER A 29 -38.62 4.07 9.67
C SER A 29 -37.93 5.14 8.81
N VAL A 30 -38.60 6.25 8.52
CA VAL A 30 -38.05 7.38 7.76
C VAL A 30 -37.20 8.30 8.65
N ALA A 31 -37.40 8.29 9.98
CA ALA A 31 -36.73 9.22 10.88
C ALA A 31 -35.31 8.82 11.31
N VAL A 32 -34.89 7.56 11.12
CA VAL A 32 -33.52 7.09 11.49
C VAL A 32 -32.53 7.25 10.32
N LYS A 33 -33.01 7.48 9.09
CA LYS A 33 -32.19 7.67 7.89
C LYS A 33 -31.47 9.03 7.79
N GLN A 34 -31.70 9.96 8.73
CA GLN A 34 -31.26 11.36 8.60
C GLN A 34 -30.14 11.78 9.58
N GLN A 35 -29.55 10.87 10.36
CA GLN A 35 -28.56 11.24 11.38
C GLN A 35 -27.14 10.65 11.21
N LEU A 36 -26.84 9.98 10.09
CA LEU A 36 -25.47 9.65 9.72
C LEU A 36 -25.02 10.56 8.56
N THR A 37 -24.26 11.59 8.92
CA THR A 37 -23.35 12.43 8.10
C THR A 37 -23.87 12.99 6.75
N PRO A 38 -24.04 14.32 6.58
CA PRO A 38 -24.63 14.92 5.36
C PRO A 38 -23.75 14.92 4.09
N HIS A 39 -22.53 14.36 4.14
CA HIS A 39 -21.48 14.65 3.15
C HIS A 39 -21.16 13.52 2.16
N LEU A 40 -21.71 12.33 2.36
CA LEU A 40 -21.59 11.22 1.40
C LEU A 40 -22.98 10.89 0.88
N ARG A 41 -23.36 11.53 -0.23
CA ARG A 41 -24.47 11.01 -1.04
C ARG A 41 -23.99 9.73 -1.70
N PRO A 42 -24.75 8.63 -1.65
CA PRO A 42 -24.50 7.49 -2.53
C PRO A 42 -24.58 8.01 -3.97
N LEU A 43 -23.46 7.98 -4.70
CA LEU A 43 -23.48 8.27 -6.12
C LEU A 43 -24.08 7.03 -6.78
N ASN A 44 -25.23 7.17 -7.43
CA ASN A 44 -25.69 6.15 -8.36
C ASN A 44 -24.65 6.05 -9.47
N ILE A 45 -24.16 4.85 -9.77
CA ILE A 45 -23.16 4.59 -10.82
C ILE A 45 -23.61 5.13 -12.19
N VAL A 46 -24.93 5.28 -12.39
CA VAL A 46 -25.55 5.91 -13.56
C VAL A 46 -25.14 7.37 -13.73
N ASP A 47 -24.95 8.12 -12.64
CA ASP A 47 -24.55 9.53 -12.68
C ASP A 47 -23.05 9.70 -13.01
N ALA A 48 -22.21 8.71 -12.67
CA ALA A 48 -20.79 8.69 -13.03
C ALA A 48 -20.58 8.27 -14.49
N ILE A 49 -21.35 7.30 -14.98
CA ILE A 49 -21.36 6.87 -16.39
C ILE A 49 -21.81 8.00 -17.32
N GLY A 50 -22.77 8.83 -16.87
CA GLY A 50 -23.26 9.98 -17.64
C GLY A 50 -22.28 11.16 -17.77
N GLN A 51 -21.23 11.22 -16.95
CA GLN A 51 -20.32 12.38 -16.86
C GLN A 51 -18.95 12.18 -17.55
N GLY A 52 -18.69 11.02 -18.16
CA GLY A 52 -17.54 10.84 -19.06
C GLY A 52 -16.15 10.96 -18.44
N ASN A 53 -16.02 10.85 -17.11
CA ASN A 53 -14.78 11.14 -16.37
C ASN A 53 -14.10 9.91 -15.73
N LEU A 54 -14.38 8.69 -16.18
CA LEU A 54 -13.62 7.50 -15.76
C LEU A 54 -12.40 7.27 -16.68
N PRO A 55 -11.20 6.93 -16.15
CA PRO A 55 -10.04 6.60 -16.96
C PRO A 55 -10.31 5.27 -17.65
N ALA A 56 -10.63 5.30 -18.95
CA ALA A 56 -10.60 4.19 -19.91
C ALA A 56 -10.97 2.78 -19.38
N ALA A 57 -11.90 2.67 -18.43
CA ALA A 57 -12.44 1.41 -17.96
C ALA A 57 -13.55 1.01 -18.93
N ILE A 58 -13.16 0.26 -19.97
CA ILE A 58 -14.01 -0.28 -21.03
C ILE A 58 -14.58 0.83 -21.94
N ALA A 59 -13.89 1.07 -23.06
CA ALA A 59 -14.36 1.99 -24.10
C ALA A 59 -15.77 1.60 -24.61
N PRO A 60 -16.60 2.57 -25.06
CA PRO A 60 -17.88 2.30 -25.70
C PRO A 60 -17.73 1.39 -26.93
N PRO A 61 -18.81 0.72 -27.37
CA PRO A 61 -18.74 -0.45 -28.23
C PRO A 61 -18.12 -0.16 -29.60
N GLY A 62 -17.07 -0.92 -29.95
CA GLY A 62 -16.52 -0.98 -31.31
C GLY A 62 -15.00 -0.90 -31.45
N LEU A 63 -14.26 -0.64 -30.36
CA LEU A 63 -12.79 -0.68 -30.36
C LEU A 63 -12.31 -1.65 -29.28
N PRO A 64 -11.57 -2.73 -29.62
CA PRO A 64 -10.97 -3.58 -28.60
C PRO A 64 -10.02 -2.73 -27.77
N THR A 65 -10.31 -2.64 -26.48
CA THR A 65 -9.30 -2.16 -25.54
C THR A 65 -8.25 -3.26 -25.42
N LYS A 66 -7.02 -2.96 -24.99
CA LYS A 66 -6.03 -4.03 -24.73
C LYS A 66 -6.52 -5.06 -23.69
N GLN A 67 -7.52 -4.68 -22.88
CA GLN A 67 -7.99 -5.41 -21.71
C GLN A 67 -8.99 -6.52 -22.04
N ASP A 68 -9.73 -6.44 -23.17
CA ASP A 68 -10.71 -7.46 -23.57
C ASP A 68 -10.33 -8.22 -24.84
N ALA A 69 -9.19 -7.88 -25.44
CA ALA A 69 -8.68 -8.45 -26.70
C ALA A 69 -8.57 -9.99 -26.72
N TYR A 70 -8.45 -10.62 -25.55
CA TYR A 70 -8.28 -12.07 -25.42
C TYR A 70 -9.55 -12.79 -24.95
N TYR A 71 -10.59 -12.05 -24.53
CA TYR A 71 -11.75 -12.64 -23.91
C TYR A 71 -12.56 -13.49 -24.88
N LYS A 72 -12.99 -14.66 -24.42
CA LYS A 72 -13.97 -15.52 -25.09
C LYS A 72 -15.14 -15.82 -24.14
N PRO A 73 -16.37 -15.99 -24.63
CA PRO A 73 -17.51 -16.34 -23.78
C PRO A 73 -17.22 -17.54 -22.87
N GLY A 74 -17.42 -17.36 -21.56
CA GLY A 74 -17.11 -18.36 -20.54
C GLY A 74 -15.66 -18.35 -20.03
N GLY A 75 -14.79 -17.49 -20.58
CA GLY A 75 -13.46 -17.23 -20.02
C GLY A 75 -13.52 -16.49 -18.67
N PRO A 76 -12.42 -16.45 -17.91
CA PRO A 76 -12.38 -15.78 -16.62
C PRO A 76 -12.33 -14.24 -16.78
N ILE A 77 -12.76 -13.54 -15.74
CA ILE A 77 -12.59 -12.10 -15.59
C ILE A 77 -11.66 -11.86 -14.40
N PHE A 78 -10.55 -11.18 -14.64
CA PHE A 78 -9.58 -10.80 -13.61
C PHE A 78 -9.90 -9.40 -13.09
N PHE A 79 -10.37 -9.32 -11.85
CA PHE A 79 -10.76 -8.07 -11.24
C PHE A 79 -9.60 -7.51 -10.40
N PHE A 80 -9.03 -6.38 -10.80
CA PHE A 80 -7.95 -5.75 -10.05
C PHE A 80 -8.53 -4.78 -9.03
N ILE A 81 -8.31 -5.04 -7.75
CA ILE A 81 -8.78 -4.16 -6.67
C ILE A 81 -7.65 -3.18 -6.39
N ALA A 82 -7.84 -1.93 -6.79
CA ALA A 82 -6.88 -0.88 -6.47
C ALA A 82 -6.85 -0.61 -4.95
N GLY A 83 -5.66 -0.30 -4.43
CA GLY A 83 -5.49 0.20 -3.07
C GLY A 83 -5.88 1.67 -2.96
N GLU A 84 -5.13 2.42 -2.15
CA GLU A 84 -5.34 3.82 -1.81
C GLU A 84 -5.11 4.83 -2.94
N SER A 85 -4.76 4.38 -4.14
CA SER A 85 -4.45 5.22 -5.29
C SER A 85 -5.35 4.94 -6.48
N GLN A 86 -5.51 5.93 -7.35
CA GLN A 86 -6.19 5.77 -8.63
C GLN A 86 -5.58 4.61 -9.42
N ALA A 87 -6.42 3.70 -9.90
CA ALA A 87 -6.00 2.68 -10.85
C ALA A 87 -5.55 3.32 -12.17
N ASP A 88 -4.47 2.80 -12.74
CA ASP A 88 -3.98 3.22 -14.05
C ASP A 88 -3.71 2.03 -14.98
N ASP A 89 -3.53 2.34 -16.27
CA ASP A 89 -3.26 1.36 -17.32
C ASP A 89 -1.96 0.56 -17.10
N GLY A 90 -1.06 1.02 -16.23
CA GLY A 90 0.18 0.34 -15.87
C GLY A 90 -0.07 -0.98 -15.15
N PHE A 91 -1.04 -1.01 -14.22
CA PHE A 91 -1.45 -2.24 -13.53
C PHE A 91 -2.12 -3.24 -14.48
N MET A 92 -2.96 -2.71 -15.37
CA MET A 92 -3.86 -3.51 -16.22
C MET A 92 -3.17 -4.02 -17.48
N THR A 93 -2.34 -3.19 -18.11
CA THR A 93 -1.89 -3.39 -19.49
C THR A 93 -0.41 -3.14 -19.73
N GLY A 94 0.38 -2.82 -18.69
CA GLY A 94 1.77 -2.29 -18.69
C GLY A 94 2.84 -3.00 -19.56
N GLY A 95 2.54 -3.28 -20.82
CA GLY A 95 3.26 -4.17 -21.70
C GLY A 95 3.21 -5.64 -21.25
N ALA A 96 4.26 -6.39 -21.58
CA ALA A 96 4.48 -7.78 -21.15
C ALA A 96 4.93 -7.90 -19.67
N GLY A 97 4.82 -6.82 -18.90
CA GLY A 97 5.41 -6.68 -17.56
C GLY A 97 4.39 -6.52 -16.43
N SER A 98 3.10 -6.74 -16.65
CA SER A 98 2.10 -6.87 -15.57
C SER A 98 1.59 -8.30 -15.50
N LEU A 99 1.25 -8.81 -14.31
CA LEU A 99 0.69 -10.17 -14.15
C LEU A 99 -0.55 -10.37 -15.05
N LEU A 100 -1.43 -9.37 -15.11
CA LEU A 100 -2.63 -9.41 -15.96
C LEU A 100 -2.30 -9.60 -17.44
N SER A 101 -1.19 -9.02 -17.93
CA SER A 101 -0.73 -9.21 -19.31
C SER A 101 -0.31 -10.65 -19.62
N TRP A 102 0.05 -11.44 -18.61
CA TRP A 102 0.32 -12.87 -18.74
C TRP A 102 -0.95 -13.72 -18.60
N LEU A 103 -1.86 -13.33 -17.69
CA LEU A 103 -3.08 -14.09 -17.41
C LEU A 103 -4.12 -13.99 -18.53
N MET A 104 -4.40 -12.79 -19.03
CA MET A 104 -5.43 -12.57 -20.06
C MET A 104 -5.25 -13.42 -21.33
N PRO A 105 -4.07 -13.41 -22.01
CA PRO A 105 -3.87 -14.24 -23.19
C PRO A 105 -3.81 -15.74 -22.86
N ARG A 106 -3.31 -16.11 -21.67
CA ARG A 106 -3.19 -17.51 -21.25
C ARG A 106 -4.55 -18.17 -21.04
N TYR A 107 -5.50 -17.42 -20.48
CA TYR A 107 -6.80 -17.96 -20.07
C TYR A 107 -7.97 -17.48 -20.92
N ASN A 108 -7.73 -16.70 -21.97
CA ASN A 108 -8.77 -16.03 -22.76
C ASN A 108 -9.68 -15.15 -21.88
N GLY A 109 -9.09 -14.32 -21.03
CA GLY A 109 -9.79 -13.47 -20.05
C GLY A 109 -9.67 -11.97 -20.32
N MET A 110 -10.32 -11.16 -19.46
CA MET A 110 -10.23 -9.70 -19.46
C MET A 110 -9.99 -9.13 -18.05
N ALA A 111 -9.67 -7.84 -17.93
CA ALA A 111 -9.46 -7.20 -16.64
C ALA A 111 -10.24 -5.87 -16.44
N SER A 112 -10.65 -5.57 -15.21
CA SER A 112 -11.40 -4.35 -14.84
C SER A 112 -11.01 -3.80 -13.46
N VAL A 113 -11.35 -2.53 -13.20
CA VAL A 113 -11.16 -1.85 -11.91
C VAL A 113 -12.45 -1.06 -11.58
N GLU A 114 -13.23 -1.48 -10.59
CA GLU A 114 -14.46 -0.78 -10.16
C GLU A 114 -14.81 -1.12 -8.68
N ASP A 115 -15.96 -0.63 -8.17
CA ASP A 115 -16.60 -1.25 -7.00
C ASP A 115 -17.08 -2.66 -7.37
N MET A 116 -16.48 -3.66 -6.72
CA MET A 116 -16.56 -5.05 -7.15
C MET A 116 -17.98 -5.62 -7.14
N ALA A 117 -18.77 -5.33 -6.10
CA ALA A 117 -20.09 -5.93 -5.94
C ALA A 117 -21.09 -5.41 -6.96
N GLU A 118 -21.09 -4.09 -7.17
CA GLU A 118 -21.96 -3.43 -8.13
C GLU A 118 -21.54 -3.77 -9.56
N PHE A 119 -20.23 -3.81 -9.82
CA PHE A 119 -19.70 -4.18 -11.13
C PHE A 119 -20.07 -5.61 -11.50
N ILE A 120 -19.78 -6.61 -10.65
CA ILE A 120 -20.09 -8.02 -10.94
C ILE A 120 -21.60 -8.20 -11.19
N SER A 121 -22.44 -7.54 -10.39
CA SER A 121 -23.90 -7.64 -10.49
C SER A 121 -24.46 -7.00 -11.76
N ASN A 122 -23.91 -5.85 -12.17
CA ASN A 122 -24.40 -5.08 -13.32
C ASN A 122 -23.70 -5.41 -14.64
N PHE A 123 -22.52 -6.04 -14.62
CA PHE A 123 -21.74 -6.29 -15.83
C PHE A 123 -22.51 -7.02 -16.93
N PRO A 124 -23.30 -8.09 -16.65
CA PRO A 124 -24.02 -8.80 -17.70
C PRO A 124 -25.09 -7.94 -18.39
N SER A 125 -25.68 -6.98 -17.67
CA SER A 125 -26.71 -6.08 -18.20
C SER A 125 -26.11 -4.89 -18.95
N LEU A 126 -25.00 -4.34 -18.44
CA LEU A 126 -24.26 -3.23 -19.06
C LEU A 126 -23.50 -3.67 -20.31
N PHE A 127 -22.98 -4.91 -20.33
CA PHE A 127 -22.14 -5.42 -21.41
C PHE A 127 -22.60 -6.80 -21.92
N PRO A 128 -23.84 -6.89 -22.47
CA PRO A 128 -24.41 -8.16 -22.92
C PRO A 128 -23.61 -8.85 -24.05
N GLN A 129 -22.78 -8.09 -24.77
CA GLN A 129 -21.93 -8.62 -25.84
C GLN A 129 -20.92 -9.67 -25.36
N TYR A 130 -20.49 -9.62 -24.10
CA TYR A 130 -19.52 -10.57 -23.54
C TYR A 130 -20.14 -11.90 -23.12
N LYS A 131 -21.48 -12.01 -23.16
CA LYS A 131 -22.23 -13.26 -22.89
C LYS A 131 -21.77 -13.93 -21.58
N ILE A 132 -21.62 -13.13 -20.53
CA ILE A 132 -21.26 -13.61 -19.20
C ILE A 132 -22.31 -14.63 -18.76
N ASN A 133 -21.85 -15.78 -18.27
CA ASN A 133 -22.71 -16.87 -17.85
C ASN A 133 -22.15 -17.52 -16.57
N ALA A 134 -22.86 -18.48 -16.02
CA ALA A 134 -22.47 -19.14 -14.75
C ALA A 134 -21.10 -19.85 -14.80
N ALA A 135 -20.53 -20.11 -15.98
CA ALA A 135 -19.20 -20.67 -16.11
C ALA A 135 -18.07 -19.62 -16.00
N THR A 136 -18.38 -18.33 -16.13
CA THR A 136 -17.39 -17.25 -16.01
C THR A 136 -16.89 -17.17 -14.56
N ARG A 137 -15.58 -17.41 -14.38
CA ARG A 137 -14.91 -17.33 -13.08
C ARG A 137 -14.37 -15.92 -12.88
N TRP A 138 -14.83 -15.23 -11.83
CA TRP A 138 -14.32 -13.93 -11.42
C TRP A 138 -13.15 -14.13 -10.45
N ILE A 139 -11.98 -13.58 -10.75
CA ILE A 139 -10.78 -13.77 -9.92
C ILE A 139 -10.28 -12.40 -9.48
N ALA A 140 -10.28 -12.14 -8.18
CA ALA A 140 -9.74 -10.91 -7.61
C ALA A 140 -8.21 -10.94 -7.61
N ILE A 141 -7.57 -9.80 -7.88
CA ILE A 141 -6.13 -9.60 -7.78
C ILE A 141 -5.84 -8.34 -6.96
N GLY A 142 -4.93 -8.45 -5.99
CA GLY A 142 -4.49 -7.38 -5.11
C GLY A 142 -5.22 -7.38 -3.76
N GLY A 143 -6.55 -7.20 -3.78
CA GLY A 143 -7.41 -7.29 -2.58
C GLY A 143 -8.16 -8.63 -2.48
N SER A 144 -8.67 -8.96 -1.29
CA SER A 144 -9.50 -10.16 -1.06
C SER A 144 -10.92 -9.75 -0.67
N TYR A 145 -11.90 -10.22 -1.44
CA TYR A 145 -13.32 -10.20 -1.08
C TYR A 145 -13.92 -11.54 -1.49
N PRO A 146 -13.81 -12.56 -0.64
CA PRO A 146 -14.01 -13.94 -1.06
C PRO A 146 -15.47 -14.29 -1.36
N GLU A 147 -16.44 -13.46 -0.96
CA GLU A 147 -17.87 -13.80 -1.09
C GLU A 147 -18.45 -13.59 -2.49
N LEU A 148 -17.82 -12.77 -3.33
CA LEU A 148 -18.36 -12.39 -4.65
C LEU A 148 -17.50 -12.90 -5.82
N VAL A 149 -16.33 -13.44 -5.52
CA VAL A 149 -15.37 -13.92 -6.53
C VAL A 149 -15.14 -15.41 -6.37
N TYR A 150 -14.76 -16.05 -7.47
CA TYR A 150 -14.43 -17.47 -7.48
C TYR A 150 -13.09 -17.77 -6.78
N ALA A 151 -12.10 -16.87 -6.89
CA ALA A 151 -10.79 -17.02 -6.27
C ALA A 151 -10.12 -15.64 -6.09
N ALA A 152 -9.08 -15.57 -5.25
CA ALA A 152 -8.34 -14.33 -4.99
C ALA A 152 -6.82 -14.55 -4.99
N HIS A 153 -6.09 -13.68 -5.67
CA HIS A 153 -4.64 -13.52 -5.56
C HIS A 153 -4.35 -12.31 -4.68
N ALA A 154 -4.01 -12.58 -3.42
CA ALA A 154 -3.68 -11.59 -2.41
C ALA A 154 -2.16 -11.32 -2.40
N SER A 155 -1.75 -10.28 -3.14
CA SER A 155 -0.34 -9.86 -3.26
C SER A 155 0.02 -8.88 -2.16
N SER A 156 1.01 -9.22 -1.34
CA SER A 156 1.47 -8.47 -0.16
C SER A 156 0.35 -7.95 0.76
N ALA A 157 -0.77 -8.66 0.83
CA ALA A 157 -2.00 -8.15 1.42
C ALA A 157 -1.91 -8.12 2.97
N PRO A 158 -1.87 -6.93 3.60
CA PRO A 158 -1.87 -6.81 5.05
C PRO A 158 -3.30 -6.94 5.56
N VAL A 159 -3.68 -8.16 5.97
CA VAL A 159 -5.04 -8.48 6.46
C VAL A 159 -5.11 -8.51 7.99
N ASN A 160 -3.96 -8.56 8.65
CA ASN A 160 -3.87 -8.46 10.11
C ASN A 160 -3.77 -7.01 10.54
N LEU A 161 -4.82 -6.47 11.18
CA LEU A 161 -4.87 -5.10 11.63
C LEU A 161 -4.01 -4.92 12.89
N VAL A 162 -3.01 -4.05 12.82
CA VAL A 162 -2.08 -3.77 13.91
C VAL A 162 -1.90 -2.26 14.01
N GLU A 163 -2.24 -1.69 15.17
CA GLU A 163 -2.11 -0.25 15.42
C GLU A 163 -0.64 0.18 15.36
N ASP A 164 0.21 -0.43 16.17
CA ASP A 164 1.65 -0.16 16.26
C ASP A 164 2.46 -1.24 15.51
N PHE A 165 2.73 -0.99 14.23
CA PHE A 165 3.37 -1.95 13.33
C PHE A 165 4.90 -1.87 13.36
N TRP A 166 5.51 -2.36 14.44
CA TRP A 166 6.96 -2.32 14.64
C TRP A 166 7.74 -3.25 13.69
N GLN A 167 7.12 -4.34 13.22
CA GLN A 167 7.76 -5.29 12.32
C GLN A 167 8.11 -4.63 10.98
N TYR A 168 7.45 -3.52 10.62
CA TYR A 168 7.83 -2.71 9.47
C TYR A 168 9.30 -2.29 9.57
N SER A 169 9.72 -1.72 10.71
CA SER A 169 11.11 -1.31 10.96
C SER A 169 12.08 -2.51 10.92
N TYR A 170 11.66 -3.67 11.41
CA TYR A 170 12.49 -4.88 11.33
C TYR A 170 12.73 -5.33 9.88
N ALA A 171 11.70 -5.32 9.04
CA ALA A 171 11.82 -5.64 7.63
C ALA A 171 12.69 -4.61 6.87
N VAL A 172 12.60 -3.32 7.24
CA VAL A 172 13.50 -2.27 6.73
C VAL A 172 14.96 -2.62 7.04
N ASP A 173 15.31 -2.98 8.27
CA ASP A 173 16.68 -3.38 8.62
C ASP A 173 17.18 -4.56 7.75
N GLN A 174 16.32 -5.56 7.53
CA GLN A 174 16.64 -6.73 6.69
C GLN A 174 16.84 -6.35 5.22
N GLY A 175 15.90 -5.59 4.65
CA GLY A 175 15.96 -5.16 3.25
C GLY A 175 17.12 -4.23 2.97
N MET A 176 17.40 -3.27 3.86
CA MET A 176 18.59 -2.41 3.78
C MET A 176 19.86 -3.24 3.78
N THR A 177 19.98 -4.19 4.71
CA THR A 177 21.17 -5.04 4.83
C THR A 177 21.37 -5.87 3.57
N PHE A 178 20.30 -6.49 3.06
CA PHE A 178 20.33 -7.29 1.84
C PHE A 178 20.74 -6.46 0.62
N GLU A 179 20.00 -5.39 0.32
CA GLU A 179 20.21 -4.63 -0.90
C GLU A 179 21.57 -3.92 -0.89
N SER A 180 21.97 -3.37 0.25
CA SER A 180 23.28 -2.73 0.41
C SER A 180 24.43 -3.73 0.29
N ASN A 181 24.29 -4.96 0.79
CA ASN A 181 25.27 -6.02 0.54
C ASN A 181 25.31 -6.41 -0.93
N MET A 182 24.15 -6.58 -1.56
CA MET A 182 24.05 -6.95 -2.98
C MET A 182 24.68 -5.90 -3.90
N ARG A 183 24.44 -4.61 -3.64
CA ARG A 183 24.92 -3.50 -4.49
C ARG A 183 26.35 -3.07 -4.18
N PHE A 184 26.73 -3.06 -2.90
CA PHE A 184 27.96 -2.38 -2.45
C PHE A 184 28.85 -3.23 -1.52
N GLY A 185 28.40 -4.42 -1.12
CA GLY A 185 29.15 -5.30 -0.21
C GLY A 185 29.32 -4.77 1.21
N ASN A 186 28.48 -3.83 1.65
CA ASN A 186 28.64 -3.10 2.92
C ASN A 186 27.37 -3.04 3.79
N GLY A 187 26.41 -3.93 3.59
CA GLY A 187 25.07 -3.85 4.19
C GLY A 187 25.05 -3.84 5.71
N ASN A 188 25.88 -4.65 6.36
CA ASN A 188 25.98 -4.61 7.82
C ASN A 188 26.48 -3.24 8.33
N ALA A 189 27.45 -2.64 7.62
CA ALA A 189 27.97 -1.34 7.97
C ALA A 189 26.91 -0.24 7.74
N CYS A 190 26.24 -0.25 6.58
CA CYS A 190 25.19 0.73 6.28
C CYS A 190 24.04 0.67 7.28
N MET A 191 23.48 -0.52 7.53
CA MET A 191 22.37 -0.69 8.48
C MET A 191 22.80 -0.23 9.88
N THR A 192 23.98 -0.66 10.35
CA THR A 192 24.48 -0.24 11.67
C THR A 192 24.66 1.27 11.76
N GLY A 193 25.23 1.91 10.74
CA GLY A 193 25.42 3.36 10.71
C GLY A 193 24.09 4.11 10.69
N TRP A 194 23.15 3.68 9.85
CA TRP A 194 21.80 4.25 9.76
C TRP A 194 21.07 4.15 11.11
N THR A 195 20.95 2.95 11.68
CA THR A 195 20.21 2.73 12.93
C THR A 195 20.86 3.47 14.10
N ARG A 196 22.20 3.59 14.14
CA ARG A 196 22.88 4.44 15.13
C ARG A 196 22.57 5.92 14.93
N ALA A 197 22.54 6.42 13.69
CA ALA A 197 22.20 7.81 13.41
C ALA A 197 20.76 8.16 13.81
N VAL A 198 19.80 7.28 13.50
CA VAL A 198 18.40 7.43 13.90
C VAL A 198 18.28 7.43 15.43
N LYS A 199 18.97 6.52 16.12
CA LYS A 199 18.99 6.52 17.58
C LYS A 199 19.55 7.81 18.17
N LEU A 200 20.65 8.34 17.63
CA LEU A 200 21.24 9.60 18.10
C LEU A 200 20.28 10.78 17.90
N PHE A 201 19.53 10.78 16.80
CA PHE A 201 18.48 11.76 16.55
C PHE A 201 17.34 11.64 17.57
N ASP A 202 16.86 10.42 17.83
CA ASP A 202 15.79 10.15 18.81
C ASP A 202 16.19 10.56 20.23
N ASP A 203 17.40 10.20 20.65
CA ASP A 203 17.96 10.56 21.96
C ASP A 203 18.05 12.09 22.09
N ALA A 204 18.49 12.78 21.02
CA ALA A 204 18.62 14.23 21.00
C ALA A 204 17.28 14.97 21.00
N ILE A 205 16.26 14.49 20.28
CA ILE A 205 14.92 15.06 20.35
C ILE A 205 14.32 14.83 21.74
N THR A 206 14.40 13.60 22.25
CA THR A 206 13.83 13.23 23.56
C THR A 206 14.38 14.13 24.67
N ALA A 207 15.70 14.36 24.67
CA ALA A 207 16.37 15.23 25.63
C ALA A 207 15.89 16.70 25.58
N ASN A 208 15.26 17.12 24.48
CA ASN A 208 14.78 18.48 24.28
C ASN A 208 13.25 18.64 24.38
N LEU A 209 12.47 17.57 24.57
CA LEU A 209 11.00 17.64 24.58
C LEU A 209 10.45 18.65 25.60
N ASN A 210 11.06 18.73 26.78
CA ASN A 210 10.67 19.66 27.86
C ASN A 210 11.37 21.03 27.77
N ASN A 211 12.12 21.30 26.70
CA ASN A 211 12.84 22.55 26.46
C ASN A 211 12.48 23.11 25.08
N PRO A 212 11.42 23.94 24.96
CA PRO A 212 10.95 24.45 23.68
C PRO A 212 12.02 25.18 22.86
N ALA A 213 12.89 25.96 23.52
CA ALA A 213 13.99 26.66 22.85
C ALA A 213 15.06 25.69 22.34
N GLY A 214 15.43 24.69 23.15
CA GLY A 214 16.36 23.62 22.78
C GLY A 214 15.82 22.76 21.64
N LEU A 215 14.54 22.39 21.69
CA LEU A 215 13.86 21.62 20.64
C LEU A 215 13.83 22.40 19.33
N LYS A 216 13.47 23.68 19.36
CA LYS A 216 13.50 24.55 18.18
C LYS A 216 14.91 24.65 17.60
N ALA A 217 15.92 24.85 18.45
CA ALA A 217 17.32 24.93 18.02
C ALA A 217 17.82 23.60 17.42
N PHE A 218 17.40 22.46 17.97
CA PHE A 218 17.71 21.15 17.42
C PHE A 218 17.06 20.94 16.05
N LYS A 219 15.74 21.17 15.93
CA LYS A 219 14.99 21.07 14.67
C LYS A 219 15.55 21.98 13.58
N SER A 220 16.05 23.17 13.94
CA SER A 220 16.66 24.11 13.01
C SER A 220 17.87 23.52 12.26
N LYS A 221 18.61 22.59 12.89
CA LYS A 221 19.73 21.86 12.24
C LYS A 221 19.28 20.98 11.08
N PHE A 222 17.99 20.68 10.98
CA PHE A 222 17.37 19.87 9.92
C PHE A 222 16.51 20.70 8.97
N TRP A 223 16.46 22.03 9.14
CA TRP A 223 15.53 22.94 8.46
C TRP A 223 14.05 22.70 8.80
N LEU A 224 13.76 22.27 10.02
CA LEU A 224 12.41 21.93 10.48
C LEU A 224 11.99 22.72 11.72
N SER A 225 12.58 23.89 12.00
CA SER A 225 12.27 24.66 13.21
C SER A 225 10.83 25.18 13.26
N GLN A 226 10.17 25.29 12.09
CA GLN A 226 8.78 25.69 11.91
C GLN A 226 7.77 24.55 12.09
N VAL A 227 8.21 23.30 12.11
CA VAL A 227 7.33 22.13 12.24
C VAL A 227 6.95 21.97 13.69
N GLU A 228 5.67 22.05 14.02
CA GLU A 228 5.21 22.04 15.41
C GLU A 228 5.29 20.65 16.04
N ASN A 229 4.74 19.64 15.34
CA ASN A 229 4.68 18.28 15.83
C ASN A 229 6.04 17.56 15.69
N VAL A 230 6.49 16.94 16.78
CA VAL A 230 7.76 16.20 16.80
C VAL A 230 7.69 14.91 15.98
N GLY A 231 6.51 14.28 15.90
CA GLY A 231 6.25 13.17 15.00
C GLY A 231 6.56 13.55 13.57
N ASP A 232 5.99 14.65 13.06
CA ASP A 232 6.21 15.12 11.68
C ASP A 232 7.70 15.29 11.36
N VAL A 233 8.47 15.82 12.30
CA VAL A 233 9.93 15.91 12.20
C VAL A 233 10.56 14.52 12.11
N ALA A 234 10.19 13.61 13.01
CA ALA A 234 10.72 12.26 13.06
C ALA A 234 10.40 11.45 11.79
N SER A 235 9.15 11.46 11.30
CA SER A 235 8.81 10.78 10.03
C SER A 235 9.54 11.41 8.87
N PHE A 236 9.57 12.74 8.75
CA PHE A 236 10.27 13.37 7.63
C PHE A 236 11.74 12.95 7.59
N VAL A 237 12.40 12.86 8.76
CA VAL A 237 13.81 12.47 8.89
C VAL A 237 14.03 10.97 8.64
N THR A 238 13.06 10.09 8.90
CA THR A 238 13.32 8.63 8.97
C THR A 238 12.50 7.77 8.00
N SER A 239 11.23 8.11 7.74
CA SER A 239 10.26 7.21 7.08
C SER A 239 10.56 6.96 5.61
N PHE A 240 11.25 7.88 4.93
CA PHE A 240 11.64 7.70 3.52
C PHE A 240 12.51 6.45 3.29
N MET A 241 13.23 5.98 4.32
CA MET A 241 13.99 4.74 4.24
C MET A 241 13.07 3.53 4.10
N GLY A 242 11.91 3.56 4.77
CA GLY A 242 10.85 2.56 4.61
C GLY A 242 10.40 2.43 3.17
N GLY A 243 10.06 3.56 2.53
CA GLY A 243 9.74 3.59 1.11
C GLY A 243 10.88 3.10 0.21
N GLY A 244 12.13 3.43 0.56
CA GLY A 244 13.34 2.94 -0.10
C GLY A 244 13.42 1.40 -0.15
N VAL A 245 13.16 0.74 0.98
CA VAL A 245 13.18 -0.73 1.07
C VAL A 245 11.92 -1.36 0.47
N GLN A 246 10.74 -0.80 0.77
CA GLN A 246 9.46 -1.34 0.30
C GLN A 246 9.41 -1.46 -1.24
N TYR A 247 10.04 -0.52 -1.95
CA TYR A 247 9.94 -0.43 -3.41
C TYR A 247 11.28 -0.60 -4.17
N PHE A 248 12.41 -0.80 -3.48
CA PHE A 248 13.77 -0.90 -4.04
C PHE A 248 13.99 0.03 -5.26
N GLU A 249 14.08 -0.54 -6.47
CA GLU A 249 14.39 0.17 -7.72
C GLU A 249 13.27 1.05 -8.26
N THR A 250 12.06 0.87 -7.75
CA THR A 250 10.91 1.72 -8.04
C THR A 250 10.61 2.69 -6.90
N ALA A 251 11.44 2.74 -5.86
CA ALA A 251 11.24 3.61 -4.72
C ALA A 251 11.54 5.07 -5.00
N SER A 252 11.14 5.94 -4.06
CA SER A 252 11.43 7.37 -4.07
C SER A 252 12.92 7.60 -4.31
N THR A 253 13.22 8.30 -5.40
CA THR A 253 14.59 8.69 -5.72
C THR A 253 14.97 9.91 -4.89
N ILE A 254 16.23 9.97 -4.51
CA ILE A 254 16.85 11.14 -3.91
C ILE A 254 17.72 11.75 -5.00
N GLY A 255 17.14 12.66 -5.77
CA GLY A 255 17.71 13.13 -7.03
C GLY A 255 17.61 12.07 -8.13
N ASP A 256 18.74 11.76 -8.75
CA ASP A 256 18.89 10.75 -9.82
C ASP A 256 19.23 9.34 -9.31
N LYS A 257 19.27 9.16 -7.98
CA LYS A 257 19.68 7.91 -7.32
C LYS A 257 18.53 7.33 -6.51
N THR A 258 18.52 6.02 -6.34
CA THR A 258 17.67 5.37 -5.34
C THR A 258 18.04 5.85 -3.93
N THR A 259 17.09 5.68 -3.00
CA THR A 259 17.32 5.99 -1.58
C THR A 259 18.55 5.25 -1.04
N LEU A 260 18.69 3.97 -1.35
CA LEU A 260 19.80 3.14 -0.84
C LEU A 260 21.13 3.42 -1.53
N GLU A 261 21.17 3.79 -2.81
CA GLU A 261 22.40 4.30 -3.43
C GLU A 261 22.90 5.58 -2.77
N THR A 262 21.97 6.46 -2.38
CA THR A 262 22.32 7.72 -1.73
C THR A 262 22.88 7.48 -0.34
N VAL A 263 22.19 6.68 0.48
CA VAL A 263 22.53 6.46 1.90
C VAL A 263 23.64 5.42 2.07
N CYS A 264 23.54 4.29 1.39
CA CYS A 264 24.45 3.15 1.55
C CYS A 264 25.58 3.07 0.51
N GLY A 265 25.57 3.89 -0.54
CA GLY A 265 26.64 3.90 -1.55
C GLY A 265 27.98 4.44 -1.03
N GLY A 266 28.01 5.06 0.16
CA GLY A 266 29.23 5.56 0.81
C GLY A 266 29.89 6.78 0.14
N LYS A 267 29.41 7.20 -1.03
CA LYS A 267 29.96 8.35 -1.78
C LYS A 267 29.45 9.70 -1.27
N LEU A 268 28.13 9.82 -1.08
CA LEU A 268 27.51 11.08 -0.64
C LEU A 268 27.52 11.20 0.89
N TYR A 269 27.24 10.10 1.58
CA TYR A 269 27.16 10.06 3.04
C TYR A 269 28.05 8.92 3.58
N PRO A 270 29.39 9.07 3.55
CA PRO A 270 30.32 8.00 3.95
C PRO A 270 30.15 7.57 5.40
N ALA A 271 29.66 8.45 6.28
CA ALA A 271 29.47 8.15 7.70
C ALA A 271 28.58 6.92 7.93
N PHE A 272 27.51 6.73 7.14
CA PHE A 272 26.61 5.58 7.30
C PHE A 272 27.29 4.24 7.03
N THR A 273 28.34 4.21 6.20
CA THR A 273 29.00 2.97 5.79
C THR A 273 30.37 2.78 6.46
N LYS A 274 30.82 3.76 7.25
CA LYS A 274 32.10 3.74 7.95
C LYS A 274 31.97 2.95 9.26
N PRO A 275 32.64 1.80 9.44
CA PRO A 275 32.46 0.93 10.61
C PRO A 275 32.71 1.61 11.97
N LYS A 276 33.55 2.66 11.99
CA LYS A 276 33.89 3.45 13.18
C LYS A 276 33.53 4.93 13.01
N ALA A 277 32.39 5.21 12.38
CA ALA A 277 31.85 6.57 12.40
C ALA A 277 31.57 7.01 13.84
N THR A 278 31.99 8.22 14.16
CA THR A 278 31.67 8.88 15.43
C THR A 278 30.20 9.30 15.45
N ASP A 279 29.64 9.49 16.64
CA ASP A 279 28.25 9.90 16.79
C ASP A 279 27.99 11.28 16.14
N ALA A 280 28.96 12.18 16.20
CA ALA A 280 28.89 13.47 15.52
C ALA A 280 28.85 13.31 13.99
N GLU A 281 29.71 12.45 13.41
CA GLU A 281 29.69 12.18 11.97
C GLU A 281 28.34 11.60 11.50
N LEU A 282 27.76 10.69 12.27
CA LEU A 282 26.46 10.08 11.95
C LEU A 282 25.31 11.09 12.04
N LEU A 283 25.26 11.89 13.10
CA LEU A 283 24.21 12.88 13.27
C LEU A 283 24.31 14.01 12.23
N THR A 284 25.52 14.44 11.88
CA THR A 284 25.74 15.40 10.78
C THR A 284 25.34 14.81 9.44
N ALA A 285 25.68 13.56 9.14
CA ALA A 285 25.25 12.91 7.90
C ALA A 285 23.72 12.85 7.78
N LEU A 286 23.00 12.60 8.89
CA LEU A 286 21.54 12.62 8.91
C LEU A 286 20.99 14.04 8.67
N GLN A 287 21.57 15.07 9.31
CA GLN A 287 21.22 16.47 9.08
C GLN A 287 21.40 16.88 7.63
N ASP A 288 22.57 16.60 7.06
CA ASP A 288 22.91 16.94 5.68
C ASP A 288 22.01 16.21 4.67
N LEU A 289 21.62 14.96 4.97
CA LEU A 289 20.68 14.20 4.16
C LEU A 289 19.28 14.82 4.20
N THR A 290 18.78 15.20 5.38
CA THR A 290 17.49 15.89 5.51
C THR A 290 17.51 17.22 4.76
N ILE A 291 18.55 18.03 4.92
CA ILE A 291 18.70 19.31 4.21
C ILE A 291 18.79 19.09 2.69
N TYR A 292 19.50 18.07 2.24
CA TYR A 292 19.56 17.73 0.82
C TYR A 292 18.17 17.42 0.25
N ARG A 293 17.38 16.61 0.97
CA ARG A 293 16.00 16.31 0.58
C ARG A 293 15.13 17.57 0.58
N MET A 294 15.25 18.45 1.58
CA MET A 294 14.54 19.74 1.62
C MET A 294 14.86 20.60 0.39
N LYS A 295 16.12 20.66 -0.03
CA LYS A 295 16.54 21.37 -1.24
C LYS A 295 15.92 20.79 -2.52
N LEU A 296 15.78 19.46 -2.61
CA LEU A 296 15.11 18.81 -3.75
C LEU A 296 13.65 19.23 -3.88
N TYR A 297 12.98 19.50 -2.75
CA TYR A 297 11.62 20.04 -2.74
C TYR A 297 11.56 21.57 -2.93
N GLY A 298 12.69 22.23 -3.20
CA GLY A 298 12.76 23.66 -3.46
C GLY A 298 12.85 24.55 -2.21
N VAL A 299 13.01 23.97 -1.02
CA VAL A 299 13.20 24.73 0.22
C VAL A 299 14.56 25.43 0.20
N LYS A 300 14.57 26.73 0.52
CA LYS A 300 15.79 27.56 0.50
C LYS A 300 16.51 27.63 1.84
N GLY A 301 15.84 27.30 2.94
CA GLY A 301 16.41 27.27 4.28
C GLY A 301 15.37 27.01 5.36
N ASP A 302 15.82 26.92 6.61
CA ASP A 302 14.97 26.68 7.79
C ASP A 302 13.88 27.74 8.00
N SER A 303 14.11 28.98 7.53
CA SER A 303 13.15 30.09 7.63
C SER A 303 12.26 30.25 6.39
N ASP A 304 12.33 29.33 5.42
CA ASP A 304 11.49 29.38 4.23
C ASP A 304 10.02 29.21 4.64
N PRO A 305 9.12 30.14 4.29
CA PRO A 305 7.74 30.14 4.79
C PRO A 305 6.93 28.92 4.35
N ILE A 306 7.46 28.12 3.42
CA ILE A 306 6.82 26.89 2.95
C ILE A 306 6.92 25.74 3.96
N VAL A 307 7.92 25.75 4.85
CA VAL A 307 8.23 24.61 5.74
C VAL A 307 7.11 24.34 6.72
N GLY A 308 6.65 25.32 7.50
CA GLY A 308 5.56 25.10 8.47
C GLY A 308 4.26 24.58 7.83
N PRO A 309 3.74 25.27 6.78
CA PRO A 309 2.51 24.86 6.09
C PRO A 309 2.54 23.45 5.49
N TRP A 310 3.72 22.93 5.09
CA TRP A 310 3.83 21.56 4.54
C TRP A 310 3.45 20.46 5.53
N PHE A 311 3.65 20.70 6.82
CA PHE A 311 3.34 19.76 7.89
C PHE A 311 2.08 20.17 8.65
N SER A 312 1.39 21.22 8.19
CA SER A 312 0.13 21.63 8.79
C SER A 312 -0.99 20.76 8.26
N THR A 313 -1.76 20.14 9.16
CA THR A 313 -2.97 19.40 8.79
C THR A 313 -3.98 20.39 8.20
N THR A 314 -4.18 20.36 6.89
CA THR A 314 -5.29 21.08 6.26
C THR A 314 -6.53 20.18 6.37
N PRO A 315 -7.61 20.60 7.07
CA PRO A 315 -8.84 19.83 7.09
C PRO A 315 -9.34 19.61 5.65
N ILE A 316 -9.59 18.36 5.31
CA ILE A 316 -10.11 18.00 3.99
C ILE A 316 -11.56 18.47 3.91
N THR A 317 -11.78 19.54 3.15
CA THR A 317 -13.12 20.08 2.90
C THR A 317 -13.74 19.54 1.62
N ASP A 318 -12.91 18.99 0.72
CA ASP A 318 -13.32 18.37 -0.54
C ASP A 318 -13.05 16.85 -0.52
N TRP A 319 -14.13 16.09 -0.35
CA TRP A 319 -14.13 14.62 -0.36
C TRP A 319 -14.52 14.05 -1.73
N SER A 320 -14.55 14.86 -2.78
CA SER A 320 -14.81 14.37 -4.14
C SER A 320 -13.67 13.45 -4.61
N LEU A 321 -13.99 12.45 -5.44
CA LEU A 321 -13.01 11.54 -6.05
C LEU A 321 -11.94 12.28 -6.88
N THR A 322 -12.21 13.54 -7.25
CA THR A 322 -11.34 14.44 -8.03
C THR A 322 -10.49 15.39 -7.16
N GLY A 323 -10.69 15.41 -5.84
CA GLY A 323 -9.90 16.22 -4.89
C GLY A 323 -8.50 15.64 -4.62
N PRO A 324 -7.73 16.19 -3.67
CA PRO A 324 -6.44 15.65 -3.22
C PRO A 324 -6.62 14.37 -2.38
N THR A 325 -7.24 13.35 -2.99
CA THR A 325 -7.82 12.15 -2.36
C THR A 325 -6.77 11.22 -1.78
N PHE A 326 -5.64 10.99 -2.47
CA PHE A 326 -4.60 10.07 -2.00
C PHE A 326 -4.00 10.47 -0.64
N GLN A 327 -3.67 11.75 -0.46
CA GLN A 327 -3.03 12.25 0.77
C GLN A 327 -3.98 12.24 1.99
N SER A 328 -5.25 11.94 1.74
CA SER A 328 -6.37 12.17 2.65
C SER A 328 -7.05 10.87 3.05
N LEU A 329 -7.25 9.96 2.09
CA LEU A 329 -7.91 8.67 2.29
C LEU A 329 -7.05 7.71 3.09
N TRP A 330 -5.77 7.58 2.75
CA TRP A 330 -4.86 6.66 3.43
C TRP A 330 -4.73 6.96 4.94
N PRO A 331 -4.44 8.22 5.35
CA PRO A 331 -4.43 8.55 6.77
C PRO A 331 -5.80 8.39 7.45
N TYR A 332 -6.90 8.70 6.75
CA TYR A 332 -8.23 8.50 7.29
C TYR A 332 -8.50 7.02 7.59
N GLN A 333 -8.22 6.11 6.67
CA GLN A 333 -8.45 4.67 6.89
C GLN A 333 -7.50 4.10 7.94
N SER A 334 -6.24 4.53 7.95
CA SER A 334 -5.28 4.16 8.99
C SER A 334 -5.79 4.58 10.38
N CYS A 335 -6.34 5.80 10.50
CA CYS A 335 -6.89 6.33 11.75
C CYS A 335 -8.24 5.73 12.18
N ASN A 336 -9.09 5.29 11.24
CA ASN A 336 -10.47 4.89 11.55
C ASN A 336 -10.71 3.38 11.45
N GLN A 337 -9.90 2.64 10.69
CA GLN A 337 -10.18 1.25 10.32
C GLN A 337 -9.00 0.31 10.61
N PHE A 338 -7.82 0.60 10.09
CA PHE A 338 -6.76 -0.42 9.98
C PHE A 338 -5.67 -0.32 11.06
N GLY A 339 -5.32 0.88 11.50
CA GLY A 339 -4.05 1.13 12.16
C GLY A 339 -2.93 1.23 11.12
N TYR A 340 -1.83 0.48 11.33
CA TYR A 340 -0.62 0.44 10.51
C TYR A 340 0.35 1.61 10.70
N PHE A 341 0.40 2.16 11.91
CA PHE A 341 1.43 3.14 12.23
C PHE A 341 2.80 2.45 12.23
N GLN A 342 3.66 2.87 11.30
CA GLN A 342 5.00 2.33 11.14
C GLN A 342 5.86 2.85 12.28
N VAL A 343 6.11 1.98 13.26
CA VAL A 343 6.82 2.32 14.50
C VAL A 343 8.17 1.65 14.59
N GLY A 344 9.02 2.16 15.49
CA GLY A 344 10.31 1.55 15.79
C GLY A 344 10.16 0.23 16.54
N GLN A 345 11.20 -0.61 16.52
CA GLN A 345 11.22 -1.89 17.25
C GLN A 345 11.13 -1.67 18.78
N HIS A 346 10.28 -2.45 19.46
CA HIS A 346 10.10 -2.40 20.92
C HIS A 346 11.42 -2.50 21.70
N GLY A 347 11.55 -1.68 22.75
CA GLY A 347 12.73 -1.70 23.64
C GLY A 347 13.97 -0.96 23.10
N LYS A 348 13.88 -0.29 21.93
CA LYS A 348 14.98 0.55 21.39
C LYS A 348 14.83 2.05 21.64
N GLY A 349 13.84 2.48 22.45
CA GLY A 349 13.72 3.86 22.92
C GLY A 349 13.55 4.91 21.82
N SER A 350 13.03 4.53 20.65
CA SER A 350 12.77 5.46 19.55
C SER A 350 11.49 6.25 19.80
N LEU A 351 11.50 7.55 19.51
CA LEU A 351 10.33 8.43 19.59
C LEU A 351 9.22 8.09 18.59
N ILE A 352 9.46 7.13 17.70
CA ILE A 352 8.41 6.48 16.92
C ILE A 352 7.58 5.53 17.82
N GLU A 353 7.38 5.84 19.10
CA GLU A 353 6.37 5.24 19.97
C GLU A 353 5.39 6.37 20.35
N GLY A 354 4.19 6.33 19.76
CA GLY A 354 3.09 7.22 20.15
C GLY A 354 2.87 8.45 19.27
N TRP A 355 2.83 8.30 17.94
CA TRP A 355 2.37 9.38 17.08
C TRP A 355 0.87 9.65 17.29
N PRO A 356 0.47 10.86 17.68
CA PRO A 356 -0.92 11.28 17.73
C PRO A 356 -1.48 11.64 16.32
N TYR A 357 -1.38 10.78 15.29
CA TYR A 357 -1.73 11.19 13.91
C TYR A 357 -3.24 11.44 13.83
N CYS A 358 -3.95 10.78 14.73
CA CYS A 358 -5.38 10.79 14.88
C CYS A 358 -5.82 11.55 16.15
N SER A 359 -5.02 12.43 16.77
CA SER A 359 -5.36 12.95 18.11
C SER A 359 -6.42 14.05 18.20
N GLU A 360 -7.37 14.14 17.27
CA GLU A 360 -8.59 14.94 17.49
C GLU A 360 -9.62 14.24 18.40
N GLY A 361 -9.18 13.39 19.34
CA GLY A 361 -10.01 12.92 20.47
C GLY A 361 -11.27 12.14 20.11
N LYS A 362 -11.41 11.65 18.87
CA LYS A 362 -12.62 10.97 18.34
C LYS A 362 -12.42 9.51 17.94
N TYR A 363 -11.25 8.92 18.21
CA TYR A 363 -10.89 7.64 17.64
C TYR A 363 -10.84 6.57 18.74
N SER A 364 -11.75 5.59 18.64
CA SER A 364 -11.60 4.31 19.33
C SER A 364 -10.42 3.58 18.72
N ARG A 365 -9.54 2.95 19.53
CA ARG A 365 -8.42 2.11 19.06
C ARG A 365 -8.78 1.39 17.77
N ALA A 366 -8.06 1.71 16.70
CA ALA A 366 -8.30 1.15 15.38
C ALA A 366 -8.25 -0.39 15.44
N GLY A 367 -8.96 -1.04 14.52
CA GLY A 367 -8.75 -2.45 14.21
C GLY A 367 -9.64 -3.46 14.94
N THR A 368 -10.25 -3.19 16.10
CA THR A 368 -11.02 -4.27 16.77
C THR A 368 -12.30 -4.68 16.04
N LYS A 369 -13.07 -3.73 15.53
CA LYS A 369 -14.32 -4.00 14.81
C LYS A 369 -14.04 -4.67 13.47
N GLU A 370 -13.13 -4.09 12.70
CA GLU A 370 -12.74 -4.57 11.37
C GLU A 370 -12.02 -5.93 11.48
N GLN A 371 -11.08 -6.11 12.42
CA GLN A 371 -10.43 -7.41 12.64
C GLN A 371 -11.44 -8.49 13.03
N THR A 372 -12.41 -8.16 13.88
CA THR A 372 -13.47 -9.12 14.28
C THR A 372 -14.36 -9.47 13.10
N TYR A 373 -14.71 -8.49 12.27
CA TYR A 373 -15.58 -8.70 11.12
C TYR A 373 -14.90 -9.49 10.00
N TRP A 374 -13.63 -9.20 9.70
CA TRP A 374 -12.89 -9.80 8.59
C TRP A 374 -12.05 -11.03 8.98
N GLY A 375 -11.88 -11.30 10.28
CA GLY A 375 -11.16 -12.48 10.77
C GLY A 375 -9.63 -12.35 10.83
N GLY A 376 -9.06 -11.28 10.28
CA GLY A 376 -7.62 -11.04 10.33
C GLY A 376 -6.82 -12.06 9.54
N LEU A 377 -5.86 -12.75 10.18
CA LEU A 377 -5.14 -13.88 9.57
C LEU A 377 -5.99 -15.16 9.50
N ASN A 378 -7.08 -15.24 10.27
CA ASN A 378 -7.97 -16.41 10.34
C ASN A 378 -9.02 -16.37 9.22
N ILE A 379 -8.57 -16.35 7.98
CA ILE A 379 -9.43 -16.36 6.79
C ILE A 379 -9.56 -17.82 6.36
N GLU A 380 -10.74 -18.41 6.56
CA GLU A 380 -10.99 -19.84 6.29
C GLU A 380 -11.53 -20.12 4.87
N GLN A 381 -11.80 -19.07 4.08
CA GLN A 381 -12.29 -19.21 2.70
C GLN A 381 -11.29 -19.90 1.79
N ASP A 382 -11.75 -20.78 0.90
CA ASP A 382 -10.87 -21.49 -0.02
C ASP A 382 -10.47 -20.62 -1.23
N LYS A 383 -9.52 -21.10 -2.04
CA LYS A 383 -9.09 -20.47 -3.31
C LYS A 383 -8.50 -19.07 -3.14
N ILE A 384 -7.68 -18.92 -2.11
CA ILE A 384 -6.82 -17.75 -1.92
C ILE A 384 -5.37 -18.15 -2.16
N LEU A 385 -4.69 -17.39 -3.01
CA LEU A 385 -3.26 -17.44 -3.21
C LEU A 385 -2.64 -16.21 -2.54
N TRP A 386 -1.94 -16.43 -1.43
CA TRP A 386 -1.19 -15.41 -0.72
C TRP A 386 0.22 -15.34 -1.28
N VAL A 387 0.59 -14.21 -1.88
CA VAL A 387 1.95 -14.00 -2.39
C VAL A 387 2.57 -12.83 -1.67
N ASN A 388 3.78 -12.99 -1.14
CA ASN A 388 4.46 -11.95 -0.37
C ASN A 388 5.93 -11.84 -0.78
N GLY A 389 6.50 -10.63 -0.74
CA GLY A 389 7.94 -10.42 -0.89
C GLY A 389 8.69 -10.64 0.42
N GLN A 390 9.83 -11.33 0.40
CA GLN A 390 10.65 -11.57 1.60
C GLN A 390 11.10 -10.29 2.32
N TYR A 391 11.40 -9.23 1.56
CA TYR A 391 11.85 -7.94 2.10
C TYR A 391 10.76 -6.87 2.05
N ASP A 392 9.54 -7.23 1.67
CA ASP A 392 8.39 -6.34 1.79
C ASP A 392 8.01 -6.16 3.26
N PRO A 393 8.03 -4.95 3.83
CA PRO A 393 7.60 -4.76 5.21
C PRO A 393 6.19 -5.26 5.51
N TRP A 394 5.27 -5.23 4.56
CA TRP A 394 3.86 -5.59 4.75
C TRP A 394 3.61 -7.08 4.91
N HIS A 395 4.56 -7.96 4.54
CA HIS A 395 4.34 -9.40 4.60
C HIS A 395 4.03 -9.90 6.02
N TRP A 396 4.52 -9.22 7.05
CA TRP A 396 4.26 -9.54 8.46
C TRP A 396 2.78 -9.49 8.86
N LEU A 397 1.96 -8.79 8.08
CA LEU A 397 0.53 -8.67 8.29
C LEU A 397 -0.29 -9.55 7.34
N SER A 398 0.39 -10.41 6.58
CA SER A 398 -0.22 -11.31 5.60
C SER A 398 -0.07 -12.78 6.00
N ASN A 399 -0.78 -13.67 5.31
CA ASN A 399 -0.59 -15.11 5.40
C ASN A 399 0.58 -15.56 4.51
N TYR A 400 1.81 -15.22 4.90
CA TYR A 400 3.01 -15.46 4.10
C TYR A 400 3.67 -16.84 4.30
N ASN A 401 3.45 -17.48 5.46
CA ASN A 401 4.06 -18.75 5.84
C ASN A 401 3.07 -19.89 6.12
N VAL A 402 1.79 -19.56 6.32
CA VAL A 402 0.73 -20.51 6.66
C VAL A 402 -0.48 -20.18 5.82
N ALA A 403 -1.10 -21.21 5.25
CA ALA A 403 -2.36 -21.14 4.52
C ALA A 403 -3.33 -22.15 5.11
N TYR A 404 -4.62 -21.81 5.13
CA TYR A 404 -5.67 -22.76 5.48
C TYR A 404 -5.89 -23.78 4.36
N ASP A 405 -6.61 -24.87 4.66
CA ASP A 405 -6.98 -25.87 3.67
C ASP A 405 -7.71 -25.22 2.48
N GLY A 406 -7.26 -25.54 1.26
CA GLY A 406 -7.81 -24.93 0.04
C GLY A 406 -7.17 -23.59 -0.37
N GLN A 407 -6.24 -23.06 0.43
CA GLN A 407 -5.41 -21.90 0.11
C GLN A 407 -3.96 -22.29 -0.19
N GLU A 408 -3.20 -21.35 -0.73
CA GLU A 408 -1.75 -21.49 -0.93
C GLU A 408 -1.03 -20.21 -0.47
N SER A 409 0.08 -20.35 0.24
CA SER A 409 0.95 -19.23 0.65
C SER A 409 2.34 -19.37 0.04
N MET A 410 2.85 -18.27 -0.50
CA MET A 410 4.13 -18.20 -1.18
C MET A 410 4.91 -16.95 -0.77
N LEU A 411 6.16 -17.16 -0.32
CA LEU A 411 7.12 -16.09 -0.04
C LEU A 411 8.16 -16.02 -1.16
N TYR A 412 8.16 -14.92 -1.90
CA TYR A 412 9.11 -14.64 -2.98
C TYR A 412 10.43 -14.12 -2.38
N ALA A 413 11.45 -14.97 -2.38
CA ALA A 413 12.78 -14.66 -1.90
C ALA A 413 13.41 -13.52 -2.70
N ASN A 414 14.12 -12.64 -1.98
CA ASN A 414 14.73 -11.40 -2.48
C ASN A 414 13.76 -10.34 -3.06
N ALA A 415 12.46 -10.61 -3.08
CA ALA A 415 11.46 -9.69 -3.60
C ALA A 415 10.93 -8.73 -2.55
N THR A 416 10.37 -7.61 -3.01
CA THR A 416 9.71 -6.59 -2.22
C THR A 416 8.22 -6.49 -2.56
N HIS A 417 7.62 -5.35 -2.23
CA HIS A 417 6.20 -5.12 -2.28
C HIS A 417 5.62 -5.42 -3.67
N CYS A 418 4.70 -6.40 -3.70
CA CYS A 418 3.94 -6.84 -4.85
C CYS A 418 4.75 -7.07 -6.13
N ASN A 419 5.99 -7.58 -6.00
CA ASN A 419 6.83 -7.87 -7.17
C ASN A 419 6.19 -8.91 -8.11
N ASP A 420 5.33 -9.78 -7.59
CA ASP A 420 4.51 -10.74 -8.34
C ASP A 420 3.41 -10.09 -9.21
N LEU A 421 3.02 -8.84 -8.95
CA LEU A 421 2.08 -8.16 -9.85
C LEU A 421 2.75 -7.67 -11.15
N TRP A 422 4.08 -7.72 -11.21
CA TRP A 422 4.86 -7.38 -12.41
C TRP A 422 5.12 -8.59 -13.33
N GLY A 423 4.55 -9.76 -13.01
CA GLY A 423 4.75 -10.98 -13.79
C GLY A 423 6.22 -11.46 -13.81
N PRO A 424 6.51 -12.53 -14.58
CA PRO A 424 7.86 -13.03 -14.77
C PRO A 424 8.79 -11.96 -15.37
N THR A 425 9.69 -11.41 -14.55
CA THR A 425 10.62 -10.36 -14.95
C THR A 425 12.01 -10.57 -14.34
N THR A 426 13.04 -10.12 -15.05
CA THR A 426 14.44 -10.07 -14.56
C THR A 426 14.78 -8.73 -13.91
N ARG A 427 13.80 -7.82 -13.80
CA ARG A 427 13.96 -6.51 -13.17
C ARG A 427 14.34 -6.62 -11.70
N TRP A 428 13.77 -7.58 -10.99
CA TRP A 428 13.94 -7.72 -9.56
C TRP A 428 15.06 -8.71 -9.24
N PRO A 429 15.81 -8.49 -8.15
CA PRO A 429 16.82 -9.44 -7.71
C PRO A 429 16.13 -10.76 -7.33
N ALA A 430 16.29 -11.79 -8.16
CA ALA A 430 15.86 -13.15 -7.85
C ALA A 430 17.05 -13.95 -7.31
N VAL A 431 16.78 -14.96 -6.48
CA VAL A 431 17.82 -15.91 -5.99
C VAL A 431 18.58 -16.53 -7.16
N SER A 432 17.85 -16.92 -8.21
CA SER A 432 18.40 -17.41 -9.47
C SER A 432 17.28 -17.43 -10.54
N PRO A 433 17.63 -17.51 -11.84
CA PRO A 433 16.64 -17.70 -12.89
C PRO A 433 15.79 -18.96 -12.72
N SER A 434 16.39 -20.07 -12.23
CA SER A 434 15.66 -21.32 -11.98
C SER A 434 14.67 -21.17 -10.82
N TYR A 435 15.08 -20.53 -9.72
CA TYR A 435 14.19 -20.23 -8.62
C TYR A 435 12.99 -19.39 -9.06
N SER A 436 13.23 -18.30 -9.81
CA SER A 436 12.16 -17.44 -10.32
C SER A 436 11.21 -18.24 -11.20
N LYS A 437 11.72 -19.05 -12.13
CA LYS A 437 10.89 -19.92 -12.97
C LYS A 437 10.02 -20.85 -12.12
N THR A 438 10.59 -21.56 -11.15
CA THR A 438 9.83 -22.47 -10.27
C THR A 438 8.77 -21.74 -9.45
N PHE A 439 9.05 -20.51 -9.01
CA PHE A 439 8.08 -19.69 -8.29
C PHE A 439 6.88 -19.34 -9.20
N TRP A 440 7.14 -18.87 -10.42
CA TRP A 440 6.09 -18.56 -11.39
C TRP A 440 5.31 -19.78 -11.89
N ASP A 441 6.00 -20.90 -12.09
CA ASP A 441 5.35 -22.17 -12.45
C ASP A 441 4.31 -22.56 -11.39
N LYS A 442 4.58 -22.31 -10.09
CA LYS A 442 3.62 -22.55 -9.01
C LYS A 442 2.42 -21.62 -9.08
N ILE A 443 2.65 -20.30 -9.23
CA ILE A 443 1.56 -19.34 -9.40
C ILE A 443 0.63 -19.78 -10.55
N PHE A 444 1.19 -20.06 -11.73
CA PHE A 444 0.37 -20.50 -12.87
C PHE A 444 -0.32 -21.83 -12.64
N ALA A 445 0.29 -22.77 -11.91
CA ALA A 445 -0.36 -24.02 -11.55
C ALA A 445 -1.59 -23.80 -10.63
N THR A 446 -1.52 -22.83 -9.71
CA THR A 446 -2.66 -22.45 -8.87
C THR A 446 -3.80 -21.89 -9.73
N TYR A 447 -3.50 -21.00 -10.67
CA TYR A 447 -4.50 -20.49 -11.64
C TYR A 447 -5.04 -21.60 -12.55
N ASP A 448 -4.20 -22.52 -13.02
CA ASP A 448 -4.62 -23.66 -13.84
C ASP A 448 -5.62 -24.54 -13.05
N LYS A 449 -5.38 -24.78 -11.77
CA LYS A 449 -6.32 -25.49 -10.88
C LYS A 449 -7.64 -24.74 -10.72
N TRP A 450 -7.61 -23.41 -10.64
CA TRP A 450 -8.80 -22.57 -10.48
C TRP A 450 -9.56 -22.28 -11.76
N ILE A 451 -8.98 -22.46 -12.95
CA ILE A 451 -9.61 -22.06 -14.22
C ILE A 451 -9.88 -23.28 -15.11
N LEU A 452 -8.99 -24.27 -15.09
CA LEU A 452 -9.04 -25.44 -15.97
C LEU A 452 -9.47 -26.73 -15.25
N GLY A 453 -9.30 -26.79 -13.93
CA GLY A 453 -9.91 -27.80 -13.06
C GLY A 453 -11.39 -27.56 -12.86
#